data_AF-A0A539E5B1-F1
#
_entry.id   AF-A0A539E5B1-F1
#
_cell.length_a   1.000
_cell.length_b   1.000
_cell.length_c   1.000
_cell.angle_alpha   90.00
_cell.angle_beta   90.00
_cell.angle_gamma   90.00
#
_symmetry.space_group_name_H-M   'P 1'
#
loop_
_entity.id
_entity.type
_entity.pdbx_description
1 polymer ?
#
loop_
_entity_poly.entity_id
_entity_poly.type
_entity_poly.pdbx_seq_one_letter_code
_entity_poly.pdbx_strand_id
1 'polypeptide(L)'
;MINSRVNALIGGCLTACALLGSGSAVAISDAARQLQQQWDVAKYQTAKPAREKALEKLVAEAKIAQQKSANDAEVLVWEAIILSTYAGEKGGLGALSLVKEAKVLLESAEKIDATVLNGALYTSLGSLYYQVPGWPIGFGDSDKAQRYLQKALEMAPDDIDANFF
;
A
#
# COMPACT_ATOMS: atom_id res chain seq x y z
N MET A 1 13.93 -70.92 -23.84
CA MET A 1 15.28 -70.63 -24.40
C MET A 1 15.47 -69.12 -24.32
N ILE A 2 16.17 -68.64 -23.29
CA ILE A 2 17.59 -68.24 -23.26
C ILE A 2 17.83 -66.81 -23.80
N ASN A 3 18.28 -65.97 -22.86
CA ASN A 3 18.90 -64.64 -22.93
C ASN A 3 19.90 -64.39 -24.08
N SER A 4 20.12 -63.11 -24.42
CA SER A 4 21.39 -62.37 -24.24
C SER A 4 21.21 -60.87 -24.56
N ARG A 5 21.36 -59.95 -23.58
CA ARG A 5 22.56 -59.11 -23.22
C ARG A 5 22.85 -58.01 -24.27
N VAL A 6 23.05 -56.73 -23.94
CA VAL A 6 24.15 -56.14 -23.15
C VAL A 6 23.82 -54.70 -22.67
N ASN A 7 24.33 -54.35 -21.49
CA ASN A 7 24.36 -53.06 -20.79
C ASN A 7 24.86 -51.85 -21.61
N ALA A 8 24.36 -50.66 -21.26
CA ALA A 8 25.21 -49.51 -20.94
C ALA A 8 24.55 -48.67 -19.81
N LEU A 9 25.28 -48.54 -18.70
CA LEU A 9 25.01 -47.69 -17.54
C LEU A 9 25.69 -46.31 -17.73
N ILE A 10 25.35 -45.38 -16.84
CA ILE A 10 26.02 -44.11 -16.47
C ILE A 10 25.44 -42.89 -17.21
N GLY A 11 24.97 -41.82 -16.56
CA GLY A 11 24.99 -41.46 -15.15
C GLY A 11 24.46 -40.03 -14.95
N GLY A 12 24.04 -39.74 -13.71
CA GLY A 12 24.16 -38.44 -13.05
C GLY A 12 23.39 -37.24 -13.61
N CYS A 13 22.26 -36.92 -12.97
CA CYS A 13 22.01 -35.52 -12.60
C CYS A 13 21.10 -35.48 -11.36
N LEU A 14 21.72 -35.27 -10.20
CA LEU A 14 21.00 -34.78 -9.03
C LEU A 14 20.40 -33.42 -9.39
N THR A 15 19.07 -33.31 -9.41
CA THR A 15 18.42 -32.01 -9.27
C THR A 15 17.42 -32.11 -8.12
N ALA A 16 17.95 -32.07 -6.90
CA ALA A 16 17.15 -31.77 -5.71
C ALA A 16 16.91 -30.25 -5.71
N CYS A 17 15.92 -29.81 -6.48
CA CYS A 17 15.40 -28.46 -6.41
C CYS A 17 14.22 -28.46 -5.44
N ALA A 18 14.45 -28.02 -4.21
CA ALA A 18 13.41 -27.47 -3.33
C ALA A 18 14.07 -26.73 -2.17
N LEU A 19 14.59 -25.54 -2.46
CA LEU A 19 14.72 -24.50 -1.44
C LEU A 19 13.29 -24.06 -1.08
N LEU A 20 12.66 -24.76 -0.15
CA LEU A 20 11.51 -24.19 0.57
C LEU A 20 12.08 -23.28 1.65
N GLY A 21 12.60 -22.12 1.24
CA GLY A 21 12.71 -20.98 2.13
C GLY A 21 11.29 -20.55 2.46
N SER A 22 10.82 -20.90 3.65
CA SER A 22 9.60 -20.33 4.22
C SER A 22 9.83 -18.84 4.46
N GLY A 23 9.71 -18.03 3.41
CA GLY A 23 9.49 -16.61 3.57
C GLY A 23 8.17 -16.46 4.31
N SER A 24 8.24 -16.11 5.59
CA SER A 24 7.06 -15.66 6.33
C SER A 24 6.60 -14.38 5.63
N ALA A 25 5.66 -14.51 4.69
CA ALA A 25 4.85 -13.38 4.27
C ALA A 25 4.17 -12.89 5.55
N VAL A 26 4.65 -11.77 6.11
CA VAL A 26 3.96 -11.09 7.19
C VAL A 26 2.60 -10.73 6.63
N ALA A 27 1.58 -11.46 7.06
CA ALA A 27 0.23 -11.26 6.58
C ALA A 27 -0.27 -9.92 7.12
N ILE A 28 -0.72 -9.05 6.22
CA ILE A 28 -1.44 -7.82 6.58
C ILE A 28 -2.53 -8.14 7.61
N SER A 29 -2.67 -7.27 8.61
CA SER A 29 -3.64 -7.39 9.69
C SER A 29 -5.06 -7.50 9.12
N ASP A 30 -5.92 -8.27 9.77
CA ASP A 30 -7.30 -8.48 9.27
C ASP A 30 -8.06 -7.16 9.15
N ALA A 31 -7.80 -6.22 10.07
CA ALA A 31 -8.38 -4.88 10.02
C ALA A 31 -7.91 -4.10 8.79
N ALA A 32 -6.60 -4.06 8.54
CA ALA A 32 -6.02 -3.40 7.37
C ALA A 32 -6.49 -4.05 6.06
N ARG A 33 -6.56 -5.38 6.00
CA ARG A 33 -7.12 -6.14 4.86
C ARG A 33 -8.58 -5.78 4.59
N GLN A 34 -9.39 -5.66 5.63
CA GLN A 34 -10.80 -5.29 5.48
C GLN A 34 -10.93 -3.87 4.93
N LEU A 35 -10.11 -2.92 5.41
CA LEU A 35 -10.09 -1.55 4.89
C LEU A 35 -9.67 -1.50 3.43
N GLN A 36 -8.63 -2.24 3.03
CA GLN A 36 -8.21 -2.40 1.64
C GLN A 36 -9.38 -2.86 0.76
N GLN A 37 -10.00 -3.98 1.11
CA GLN A 37 -11.07 -4.58 0.32
C GLN A 37 -12.26 -3.63 0.16
N GLN A 38 -12.63 -2.92 1.23
CA GLN A 38 -13.70 -1.93 1.15
C GLN A 38 -13.31 -0.71 0.35
N TRP A 39 -12.06 -0.27 0.44
CA TRP A 39 -11.55 0.82 -0.39
C TRP A 39 -11.58 0.45 -1.87
N ASP A 40 -11.21 -0.77 -2.26
CA ASP A 40 -11.30 -1.25 -3.64
C ASP A 40 -12.74 -1.18 -4.17
N VAL A 41 -13.71 -1.63 -3.37
CA VAL A 41 -15.13 -1.57 -3.71
C VAL A 41 -15.59 -0.12 -3.84
N ALA A 42 -15.24 0.74 -2.88
CA ALA A 42 -15.60 2.15 -2.91
C ALA A 42 -14.98 2.86 -4.13
N LYS A 43 -13.70 2.64 -4.41
CA LYS A 43 -12.98 3.34 -5.49
C LYS A 43 -13.35 2.83 -6.88
N TYR A 44 -13.30 1.52 -7.09
CA TYR A 44 -13.35 0.94 -8.43
C TYR A 44 -14.72 0.37 -8.79
N GLN A 45 -15.47 -0.15 -7.82
CA GLN A 45 -16.75 -0.84 -8.09
C GLN A 45 -17.98 0.05 -7.85
N THR A 46 -17.82 1.17 -7.12
CA THR A 46 -18.91 2.12 -6.89
C THR A 46 -18.99 3.15 -8.01
N ALA A 47 -20.21 3.36 -8.53
CA ALA A 47 -20.49 4.36 -9.56
C ALA A 47 -20.12 5.77 -9.07
N LYS A 48 -19.57 6.60 -9.99
CA LYS A 48 -19.05 7.94 -9.67
C LYS A 48 -20.00 8.82 -8.82
N PRO A 49 -21.33 8.89 -9.08
CA PRO A 49 -22.23 9.73 -8.27
C PRO A 49 -22.40 9.24 -6.82
N ALA A 50 -22.13 7.97 -6.52
CA ALA A 50 -22.28 7.39 -5.18
C ALA A 50 -20.95 7.27 -4.43
N ARG A 51 -19.81 7.49 -5.11
CA ARG A 51 -18.48 7.21 -4.59
C ARG A 51 -18.08 8.11 -3.43
N GLU A 52 -18.39 9.41 -3.50
CA GLU A 52 -18.10 10.35 -2.40
C GLU A 52 -18.73 9.86 -1.08
N LYS A 53 -20.02 9.51 -1.11
CA LYS A 53 -20.75 9.03 0.06
C LYS A 53 -20.24 7.67 0.55
N ALA A 54 -19.84 6.77 -0.35
CA ALA A 54 -19.26 5.48 0.02
C ALA A 54 -17.93 5.67 0.76
N LEU A 55 -17.07 6.57 0.26
CA LEU A 55 -15.79 6.89 0.89
C LEU A 55 -15.96 7.65 2.21
N GLU A 56 -16.94 8.56 2.32
CA GLU A 56 -17.26 9.22 3.60
C GLU A 56 -17.61 8.20 4.68
N LYS A 57 -18.46 7.21 4.35
CA LYS A 57 -18.79 6.12 5.26
C LYS A 57 -17.53 5.31 5.62
N LEU A 58 -16.70 4.98 4.63
CA LEU A 58 -15.49 4.20 4.83
C LEU A 58 -14.45 4.93 5.70
N VAL A 59 -14.34 6.27 5.62
CA VAL A 59 -13.50 7.07 6.54
C VAL A 59 -13.95 6.86 7.99
N ALA A 60 -15.25 6.85 8.26
CA ALA A 60 -15.76 6.62 9.61
C ALA A 60 -15.42 5.20 10.10
N GLU A 61 -15.50 4.19 9.23
CA GLU A 61 -15.12 2.81 9.56
C GLU A 61 -13.61 2.67 9.82
N ALA A 62 -12.78 3.34 9.01
CA ALA A 62 -11.33 3.37 9.20
C ALA A 62 -10.92 3.99 10.54
N LYS A 63 -11.55 5.09 10.94
CA LYS A 63 -11.33 5.71 12.26
C LYS A 63 -11.68 4.77 13.42
N ILE A 64 -12.75 3.99 13.28
CA ILE A 64 -13.12 2.97 14.29
C ILE A 64 -12.09 1.85 14.32
N ALA A 65 -11.58 1.41 13.17
CA ALA A 65 -10.52 0.39 13.10
C ALA A 65 -9.23 0.90 13.76
N GLN A 66 -8.82 2.12 13.47
CA GLN A 66 -7.66 2.77 14.08
C GLN A 66 -7.77 2.84 15.62
N GLN A 67 -8.94 3.21 16.14
CA GLN A 67 -9.17 3.27 17.59
C GLN A 67 -9.08 1.90 18.26
N LYS A 68 -9.45 0.82 17.56
CA LYS A 68 -9.39 -0.56 18.07
C LYS A 68 -8.00 -1.18 17.93
N SER A 69 -7.21 -0.71 16.98
CA SER A 69 -5.87 -1.20 16.64
C SER A 69 -4.83 -0.11 16.86
N ALA A 70 -4.73 0.40 18.09
CA ALA A 70 -3.77 1.46 18.41
C ALA A 70 -2.34 1.03 18.06
N ASN A 71 -1.63 1.88 17.31
CA ASN A 71 -0.27 1.64 16.77
C ASN A 71 -0.18 0.54 15.69
N ASP A 72 -1.27 0.17 15.01
CA ASP A 72 -1.20 -0.64 13.79
C ASP A 72 -0.84 0.25 12.59
N ALA A 73 0.41 0.18 12.12
CA ALA A 73 0.91 0.97 11.01
C ALA A 73 0.15 0.70 9.70
N GLU A 74 -0.31 -0.53 9.47
CA GLU A 74 -1.04 -0.89 8.25
C GLU A 74 -2.42 -0.23 8.24
N VAL A 75 -3.12 -0.22 9.38
CA VAL A 75 -4.41 0.47 9.53
C VAL A 75 -4.25 1.97 9.33
N LEU A 76 -3.19 2.58 9.87
CA LEU A 76 -2.91 4.01 9.67
C LEU A 76 -2.67 4.35 8.20
N VAL A 77 -1.91 3.53 7.47
CA VAL A 77 -1.67 3.75 6.03
C VAL A 77 -2.96 3.61 5.23
N TRP A 78 -3.78 2.57 5.50
CA TRP A 78 -5.05 2.41 4.80
C TRP A 78 -6.05 3.52 5.10
N GLU A 79 -6.14 3.99 6.34
CA GLU A 79 -6.97 5.15 6.69
C GLU A 79 -6.51 6.40 5.91
N ALA A 80 -5.20 6.63 5.82
CA ALA A 80 -4.66 7.74 5.05
C ALA A 80 -4.96 7.64 3.53
N ILE A 81 -4.88 6.45 2.95
CA ILE A 81 -5.24 6.20 1.54
C ILE A 81 -6.73 6.47 1.32
N ILE A 82 -7.59 6.02 2.22
CA ILE A 82 -9.04 6.26 2.17
C ILE A 82 -9.34 7.76 2.27
N LEU A 83 -8.73 8.47 3.22
CA LEU A 83 -8.87 9.93 3.38
C LEU A 83 -8.41 10.70 2.13
N SER A 84 -7.26 10.32 1.56
CA SER A 84 -6.71 10.94 0.35
C SER A 84 -7.61 10.71 -0.85
N THR A 85 -8.16 9.50 -0.98
CA THR A 85 -9.11 9.14 -2.03
C THR A 85 -10.41 9.93 -1.87
N TYR A 86 -10.93 10.01 -0.64
CA TYR A 86 -12.13 10.78 -0.32
C TYR A 86 -11.93 12.27 -0.64
N ALA A 87 -10.77 12.84 -0.30
CA ALA A 87 -10.43 14.22 -0.63
C ALA A 87 -10.50 14.49 -2.13
N GLY A 88 -9.97 13.58 -2.95
CA GLY A 88 -10.03 13.70 -4.42
C GLY A 88 -11.44 13.60 -5.00
N GLU A 89 -12.33 12.83 -4.38
CA GLU A 89 -13.73 12.71 -4.80
C GLU A 89 -14.60 13.88 -4.30
N LYS A 90 -14.36 14.36 -3.08
CA LYS A 90 -15.07 15.49 -2.45
C LYS A 90 -14.69 16.84 -3.07
N GLY A 91 -13.40 17.04 -3.32
CA GLY A 91 -12.86 18.31 -3.79
C GLY A 91 -13.09 19.49 -2.83
N GLY A 92 -12.84 20.70 -3.33
CA GLY A 92 -13.10 21.95 -2.61
C GLY A 92 -12.30 22.12 -1.31
N LEU A 93 -12.77 23.04 -0.45
CA LEU A 93 -12.08 23.39 0.81
C LEU A 93 -12.05 22.23 1.83
N GLY A 94 -13.01 21.31 1.77
CA GLY A 94 -13.05 20.13 2.64
C GLY A 94 -11.91 19.15 2.38
N ALA A 95 -11.47 19.03 1.13
CA ALA A 95 -10.38 18.13 0.72
C ALA A 95 -9.06 18.42 1.46
N LEU A 96 -8.75 19.70 1.69
CA LEU A 96 -7.49 20.11 2.32
C LEU A 96 -7.34 19.60 3.76
N SER A 97 -8.44 19.57 4.52
CA SER A 97 -8.43 19.03 5.88
C SER A 97 -8.17 17.52 5.90
N LEU A 98 -8.77 16.78 4.96
CA LEU A 98 -8.63 15.34 4.83
C LEU A 98 -7.20 14.93 4.46
N VAL A 99 -6.58 15.61 3.51
CA VAL A 99 -5.17 15.32 3.13
C VAL A 99 -4.17 15.71 4.22
N LYS A 100 -4.49 16.72 5.04
CA LYS A 100 -3.68 17.06 6.24
C LYS A 100 -3.77 15.94 7.29
N GLU A 101 -4.96 15.40 7.51
CA GLU A 101 -5.17 14.24 8.39
C GLU A 101 -4.42 13.00 7.86
N ALA A 102 -4.57 12.69 6.56
CA ALA A 102 -3.87 11.60 5.90
C ALA A 102 -2.35 11.69 6.06
N LYS A 103 -1.77 12.88 5.89
CA LYS A 103 -0.34 13.11 6.08
C LYS A 103 0.12 12.77 7.50
N VAL A 104 -0.61 13.21 8.52
CA VAL A 104 -0.28 12.94 9.94
C VAL A 104 -0.32 11.44 10.24
N LEU A 105 -1.30 10.72 9.67
CA LEU A 105 -1.41 9.28 9.81
C LEU A 105 -0.22 8.56 9.17
N LEU A 106 0.18 8.94 7.95
CA LEU A 106 1.34 8.38 7.26
C LEU A 106 2.65 8.68 8.01
N GLU A 107 2.85 9.92 8.48
CA GLU A 107 4.01 10.30 9.30
C GLU A 107 4.05 9.54 10.65
N SER A 108 2.88 9.11 11.16
CA SER A 108 2.79 8.29 12.37
C SER A 108 3.09 6.82 12.06
N ALA A 109 2.55 6.29 10.96
CA ALA A 109 2.86 4.95 10.48
C ALA A 109 4.36 4.80 10.20
N GLU A 110 5.01 5.81 9.60
CA GLU A 110 6.46 5.81 9.30
C GLU A 110 7.30 5.63 10.57
N LYS A 111 6.86 6.23 11.68
CA LYS A 111 7.53 6.11 12.98
C LYS A 111 7.33 4.74 13.63
N ILE A 112 6.24 4.05 13.32
CA ILE A 112 5.92 2.72 13.86
C ILE A 112 6.64 1.64 13.06
N ASP A 113 6.44 1.66 11.74
CA ASP A 113 7.07 0.74 10.81
C ASP A 113 7.30 1.46 9.47
N ALA A 114 8.55 1.84 9.24
CA ALA A 114 9.00 2.48 8.02
C ALA A 114 8.98 1.56 6.79
N THR A 115 8.72 0.26 6.96
CA THR A 115 8.67 -0.76 5.90
C THR A 115 7.25 -1.23 5.55
N VAL A 116 6.26 -0.70 6.27
CA VAL A 116 4.87 -1.11 6.21
C VAL A 116 4.28 -1.02 4.79
N LEU A 117 3.51 -2.05 4.42
CA LEU A 117 2.85 -2.17 3.12
C LEU A 117 3.77 -1.93 1.91
N ASN A 118 5.03 -2.37 2.00
CA ASN A 118 5.97 -2.46 0.87
C ASN A 118 6.03 -1.20 -0.01
N GLY A 119 6.27 -0.03 0.61
CA GLY A 119 6.43 1.24 -0.11
C GLY A 119 5.15 2.06 -0.30
N ALA A 120 3.96 1.48 -0.10
CA ALA A 120 2.68 2.21 -0.21
C ALA A 120 2.61 3.46 0.69
N LEU A 121 3.24 3.39 1.88
CA LEU A 121 3.39 4.54 2.77
C LEU A 121 4.08 5.72 2.07
N TYR A 122 5.19 5.46 1.38
CA TYR A 122 5.99 6.52 0.75
C TYR A 122 5.39 6.98 -0.57
N THR A 123 4.77 6.09 -1.35
CA THR A 123 3.98 6.47 -2.52
C THR A 123 2.85 7.43 -2.13
N SER A 124 2.18 7.15 -1.01
CA SER A 124 1.11 8.00 -0.48
C SER A 124 1.63 9.36 0.00
N LEU A 125 2.71 9.41 0.79
CA LEU A 125 3.33 10.66 1.22
C LEU A 125 3.81 11.48 0.01
N GLY A 126 4.50 10.85 -0.92
CA GLY A 126 4.99 11.47 -2.15
C GLY A 126 3.88 12.11 -2.97
N SER A 127 2.80 11.35 -3.19
CA SER A 127 1.61 11.83 -3.91
C SER A 127 0.96 13.02 -3.23
N LEU A 128 0.81 12.99 -1.89
CA LEU A 128 0.24 14.12 -1.15
C LEU A 128 1.12 15.38 -1.24
N TYR A 129 2.43 15.25 -1.06
CA TYR A 129 3.36 16.38 -1.19
C TYR A 129 3.39 16.93 -2.63
N TYR A 130 3.12 16.11 -3.64
CA TYR A 130 3.06 16.55 -5.04
C TYR A 130 1.74 17.25 -5.38
N GLN A 131 0.60 16.71 -4.93
CA GLN A 131 -0.73 17.14 -5.39
C GLN A 131 -1.34 18.27 -4.57
N VAL A 132 -0.96 18.39 -3.29
CA VAL A 132 -1.54 19.40 -2.39
C VAL A 132 -0.90 20.77 -2.67
N PRO A 133 -1.65 21.89 -2.59
CA PRO A 133 -1.07 23.23 -2.71
C PRO A 133 0.06 23.46 -1.70
N GLY A 134 1.06 24.26 -2.10
CA GLY A 134 2.14 24.69 -1.20
C GLY A 134 1.70 25.71 -0.13
N TRP A 135 2.68 26.20 0.61
CA TRP A 135 2.50 27.27 1.60
C TRP A 135 1.96 28.56 0.95
N PRO A 136 1.05 29.32 1.60
CA PRO A 136 0.57 29.18 2.98
C PRO A 136 -0.69 28.31 3.15
N ILE A 137 -1.27 27.79 2.07
CA ILE A 137 -2.59 27.13 2.13
C ILE A 137 -2.45 25.66 2.55
N GLY A 138 -1.54 24.94 1.90
CA GLY A 138 -1.30 23.53 2.15
C GLY A 138 0.16 23.25 2.54
N PHE A 139 0.58 22.03 2.26
CA PHE A 139 1.90 21.51 2.63
C PHE A 139 2.65 20.93 1.43
N GLY A 140 2.17 21.15 0.21
CA GLY A 140 2.83 20.68 -1.01
C GLY A 140 4.28 21.13 -1.08
N ASP A 141 5.15 20.21 -1.49
CA ASP A 141 6.60 20.38 -1.55
C ASP A 141 7.16 19.33 -2.52
N SER A 142 7.50 19.76 -3.74
CA SER A 142 7.97 18.87 -4.80
C SER A 142 9.28 18.15 -4.45
N ASP A 143 10.17 18.79 -3.67
CA ASP A 143 11.44 18.18 -3.26
C ASP A 143 11.21 17.06 -2.23
N LYS A 144 10.21 17.22 -1.35
CA LYS A 144 9.80 16.13 -0.45
C LYS A 144 9.06 15.04 -1.20
N ALA A 145 8.19 15.41 -2.13
CA ALA A 145 7.48 14.46 -2.96
C ALA A 145 8.46 13.52 -3.68
N GLN A 146 9.46 14.09 -4.36
CA GLN A 146 10.50 13.33 -5.06
C GLN A 146 11.26 12.40 -4.12
N ARG A 147 11.66 12.89 -2.94
CA ARG A 147 12.39 12.07 -1.95
C ARG A 147 11.57 10.88 -1.47
N TYR A 148 10.28 11.07 -1.21
CA TYR A 148 9.41 9.97 -0.80
C TYR A 148 9.15 8.97 -1.93
N LEU A 149 8.86 9.45 -3.15
CA LEU A 149 8.65 8.56 -4.30
C LEU A 149 9.92 7.74 -4.61
N GLN A 150 11.11 8.36 -4.55
CA GLN A 150 12.37 7.64 -4.70
C GLN A 150 12.56 6.55 -3.63
N LYS A 151 12.17 6.82 -2.38
CA LYS A 151 12.20 5.81 -1.31
C LYS A 151 11.21 4.67 -1.56
N ALA A 152 10.03 4.97 -2.11
CA ALA A 152 9.07 3.95 -2.52
C ALA A 152 9.66 3.03 -3.61
N LEU A 153 10.32 3.62 -4.62
CA LEU A 153 11.04 2.89 -5.68
C LEU A 153 12.07 1.92 -5.13
N GLU A 154 12.89 2.38 -4.19
CA GLU A 154 13.96 1.58 -3.59
C GLU A 154 13.42 0.39 -2.77
N MET A 155 12.23 0.54 -2.19
CA MET A 155 11.60 -0.50 -1.38
C MET A 155 10.82 -1.53 -2.17
N ALA A 156 10.22 -1.10 -3.27
CA ALA A 156 9.42 -1.95 -4.15
C ALA A 156 9.98 -1.92 -5.58
N PRO A 157 11.25 -2.32 -5.79
CA PRO A 157 11.91 -2.19 -7.10
C PRO A 157 11.23 -3.03 -8.20
N ASP A 158 10.54 -4.10 -7.80
CA ASP A 158 9.81 -5.00 -8.68
C ASP A 158 8.32 -4.66 -8.83
N ASP A 159 7.81 -3.62 -8.14
CA ASP A 159 6.43 -3.17 -8.26
C ASP A 159 6.27 -2.29 -9.51
N ILE A 160 5.25 -2.57 -10.31
CA ILE A 160 5.03 -1.91 -11.61
C ILE A 160 4.63 -0.45 -11.40
N ASP A 161 3.94 -0.16 -10.29
CA ASP A 161 3.52 1.21 -9.92
C ASP A 161 4.70 2.08 -9.46
N ALA A 162 5.78 1.47 -8.99
CA ALA A 162 7.02 2.17 -8.68
C ALA A 162 7.58 2.80 -9.97
N ASN A 163 7.65 2.05 -11.06
CA ASN A 163 8.25 2.49 -12.33
C ASN A 163 7.43 3.51 -13.15
N PHE A 164 6.33 4.05 -12.62
CA PHE A 164 5.43 4.97 -13.35
C PHE A 164 5.54 6.44 -12.91
N PHE A 165 6.46 6.78 -12.00
CA PHE A 165 6.71 8.14 -11.50
C PHE A 165 8.07 8.71 -11.94
#